data_AF-Q9M2I4-F1
#
_entry.id   AF-Q9M2I4-F1
#
_cell.length_a   1.000
_cell.length_b   1.000
_cell.length_c   1.000
_cell.angle_alpha   90.00
_cell.angle_beta   90.00
_cell.angle_gamma   90.00
#
_symmetry.space_group_name_H-M   'P 1'
#
loop_
_entity.id
_entity.type
_entity.pdbx_description
1 polymer ?
#
loop_
_entity_poly.entity_id
_entity_poly.type
_entity_poly.pdbx_seq_one_letter_code
_entity_poly.pdbx_strand_id
1 'polypeptide(L)'
;MKCNNVIVSEADTDDTAKEDLFEDGTVEEYPDDDDASSLHQWKSMVYTSKTVENFGTECNNKESFYESWWISDFLETIDVNGFQVLASQVQSVSQIFKRHPDTAIGFRPKNQQIRKAYMDALLSLIETLCQSPDKLSDDDLSNADETLVDLIDVGFKLDWLKTKLNDVSEKKKLGESSVVRLETMEEQLQKLKHMVLDLESQMQKEKEKVLAARAPLSFKDIFY
;
A
#
# COMPACT_ATOMS: atom_id res chain seq x y z
N MET A 1 -5.76 -53.01 -13.88
CA MET A 1 -6.63 -52.84 -12.69
C MET A 1 -6.45 -51.40 -12.22
N LYS A 2 -7.36 -50.43 -12.30
CA LYS A 2 -8.80 -50.34 -12.62
C LYS A 2 -8.98 -49.17 -13.62
N CYS A 3 -9.79 -49.38 -14.65
CA CYS A 3 -10.38 -48.31 -15.48
C CYS A 3 -11.84 -48.10 -15.02
N ASN A 4 -12.40 -46.90 -15.23
CA ASN A 4 -13.83 -46.57 -15.40
C ASN A 4 -13.95 -45.02 -15.35
N ASN A 5 -14.79 -44.32 -16.11
CA ASN A 5 -15.51 -44.58 -17.36
C ASN A 5 -15.99 -43.19 -17.85
N VAL A 6 -16.03 -42.98 -19.16
CA VAL A 6 -16.53 -41.77 -19.85
C VAL A 6 -18.07 -41.76 -19.87
N ILE A 7 -18.70 -40.58 -19.79
CA ILE A 7 -20.00 -40.31 -20.43
C ILE A 7 -19.94 -38.92 -21.08
N VAL A 8 -20.05 -38.88 -22.40
CA VAL A 8 -20.33 -37.70 -23.22
C VAL A 8 -21.75 -37.86 -23.76
N SER A 9 -22.54 -36.81 -23.67
CA SER A 9 -23.85 -36.69 -24.33
C SER A 9 -23.76 -35.53 -25.32
N GLU A 10 -23.89 -35.84 -26.61
CA GLU A 10 -24.14 -34.89 -27.69
C GLU A 10 -25.66 -34.64 -27.82
N ALA A 11 -26.03 -33.41 -28.15
CA ALA A 11 -27.32 -33.09 -28.75
C ALA A 11 -27.10 -31.92 -29.73
N ASP A 12 -27.44 -32.20 -30.99
CA ASP A 12 -27.41 -31.35 -32.18
C ASP A 12 -28.46 -30.22 -32.18
N THR A 13 -28.40 -29.43 -33.26
CA THR A 13 -29.38 -28.50 -33.89
C THR A 13 -29.07 -27.02 -33.68
N ASP A 14 -29.13 -26.11 -34.66
CA ASP A 14 -29.43 -26.12 -36.11
C ASP A 14 -28.96 -24.75 -36.66
N ASP A 15 -28.74 -24.68 -37.97
CA ASP A 15 -28.36 -23.52 -38.76
C ASP A 15 -29.29 -22.30 -38.58
N THR A 16 -28.77 -21.08 -38.81
CA THR A 16 -29.34 -20.11 -39.78
C THR A 16 -28.42 -18.88 -39.92
N ALA A 17 -28.03 -18.60 -41.16
CA ALA A 17 -27.22 -17.46 -41.59
C ALA A 17 -28.02 -16.14 -41.73
N LYS A 18 -27.30 -15.00 -41.65
CA LYS A 18 -27.51 -13.73 -42.38
C LYS A 18 -26.21 -12.92 -42.29
N GLU A 19 -25.55 -12.65 -43.42
CA GLU A 19 -25.58 -11.36 -44.16
C GLU A 19 -25.15 -10.20 -43.26
N ASP A 20 -24.28 -9.28 -43.62
CA ASP A 20 -23.37 -8.97 -44.71
C ASP A 20 -22.67 -7.67 -44.21
N LEU A 21 -21.79 -7.09 -45.04
CA LEU A 21 -21.39 -5.67 -45.04
C LEU A 21 -20.08 -5.33 -44.32
N PHE A 22 -19.04 -5.16 -45.16
CA PHE A 22 -18.07 -4.05 -45.22
C PHE A 22 -17.25 -3.76 -43.93
N GLU A 23 -15.95 -3.49 -43.96
CA GLU A 23 -15.22 -2.63 -44.89
C GLU A 23 -13.71 -2.73 -44.58
N ASP A 24 -12.95 -2.52 -45.64
CA ASP A 24 -11.57 -2.05 -45.80
C ASP A 24 -10.63 -1.90 -44.59
N GLY A 25 -9.37 -2.30 -44.85
CA GLY A 25 -8.28 -2.32 -43.90
C GLY A 25 -7.82 -0.94 -43.44
N THR A 26 -7.56 -0.84 -42.14
CA THR A 26 -6.60 0.10 -41.58
C THR A 26 -5.54 -0.68 -40.83
N VAL A 27 -4.30 -0.54 -41.32
CA VAL A 27 -3.08 -0.92 -40.61
C VAL A 27 -3.04 -0.09 -39.33
N GLU A 28 -3.31 -0.71 -38.18
CA GLU A 28 -2.97 -0.11 -36.90
C GLU A 28 -1.47 -0.28 -36.69
N GLU A 29 -0.79 0.84 -36.89
CA GLU A 29 0.58 1.11 -36.48
C GLU A 29 0.64 1.00 -34.95
N TYR A 30 1.31 -0.04 -34.45
CA TYR A 30 1.62 -0.17 -33.03
C TYR A 30 2.49 1.02 -32.61
N PRO A 31 2.14 1.76 -31.55
CA PRO A 31 3.05 2.72 -30.96
C PRO A 31 4.19 1.94 -30.28
N ASP A 32 5.36 1.95 -30.91
CA ASP A 32 6.63 1.83 -30.22
C ASP A 32 6.79 3.09 -29.36
N ASP A 33 6.32 3.07 -28.12
CA ASP A 33 6.62 4.13 -27.16
C ASP A 33 7.12 3.56 -25.83
N ASP A 34 8.36 3.97 -25.56
CA ASP A 34 9.24 3.69 -24.46
C ASP A 34 8.65 4.10 -23.09
N ASP A 35 8.08 3.15 -22.35
CA ASP A 35 7.70 3.38 -20.94
C ASP A 35 8.47 2.51 -19.92
N ALA A 36 9.58 1.89 -20.34
CA ALA A 36 10.53 1.25 -19.43
C ALA A 36 11.40 2.26 -18.64
N SER A 37 11.32 3.55 -18.97
CA SER A 37 12.16 4.60 -18.36
C SER A 37 11.66 5.07 -16.98
N SER A 38 10.37 4.87 -16.66
CA SER A 38 9.77 5.39 -15.41
C SER A 38 10.14 4.57 -14.17
N LEU A 39 10.36 3.26 -14.31
CA LEU A 39 10.79 2.39 -13.19
C LEU A 39 12.23 2.64 -12.73
N HIS A 40 13.05 3.33 -13.53
CA HIS A 40 14.40 3.73 -13.14
C HIS A 40 14.43 5.04 -12.32
N GLN A 41 13.36 5.85 -12.37
CA GLN A 41 13.31 7.12 -11.64
C GLN A 41 13.08 6.92 -10.13
N TRP A 42 12.28 5.92 -9.72
CA TRP A 42 11.99 5.66 -8.30
C TRP A 42 13.14 5.00 -7.53
N LYS A 43 14.01 4.24 -8.20
CA LYS A 43 15.24 3.73 -7.57
C LYS A 43 16.24 4.86 -7.25
N SER A 44 16.24 5.95 -8.02
CA SER A 44 17.14 7.09 -7.80
C SER A 44 16.80 7.91 -6.56
N MET A 45 15.55 7.85 -6.07
CA MET A 45 15.15 8.57 -4.85
C MET A 45 15.55 7.86 -3.55
N VAL A 46 15.95 6.58 -3.62
CA VAL A 46 16.28 5.76 -2.44
C VAL A 46 17.79 5.75 -2.15
N TYR A 47 18.64 6.21 -3.08
CA TYR A 47 20.10 6.18 -2.94
C TYR A 47 20.78 7.53 -2.59
N THR A 48 20.04 8.62 -2.38
CA THR A 48 20.64 9.96 -2.15
C THR A 48 20.85 10.35 -0.68
N SER A 49 20.57 9.48 0.30
CA SER A 49 20.67 9.84 1.73
C SER A 49 22.03 9.58 2.41
N LYS A 50 23.14 9.40 1.69
CA LYS A 50 24.47 9.33 2.32
C LYS A 50 25.50 10.09 1.49
N THR A 51 25.92 11.25 1.98
CA THR A 51 27.32 11.74 2.06
C THR A 51 27.28 13.20 2.50
N VAL A 52 27.61 13.47 3.76
CA VAL A 52 28.36 14.68 4.13
C VAL A 52 29.44 14.21 5.09
N GLU A 53 30.60 13.92 4.51
CA GLU A 53 31.87 13.86 5.23
C GLU A 53 32.39 15.28 5.41
N ASN A 54 32.97 15.53 6.59
CA ASN A 54 34.00 16.51 6.91
C ASN A 54 33.78 17.96 6.47
N PHE A 55 33.68 18.87 7.45
CA PHE A 55 34.82 19.71 7.81
C PHE A 55 34.58 20.25 9.23
N GLY A 56 35.44 19.85 10.16
CA GLY A 56 35.56 20.55 11.43
C GLY A 56 36.01 21.97 11.14
N THR A 57 35.18 22.95 11.48
CA THR A 57 35.61 24.33 11.60
C THR A 57 34.88 24.93 12.79
N GLU A 58 35.70 25.46 13.67
CA GLU A 58 35.45 26.17 14.91
C GLU A 58 34.43 27.30 14.71
N CYS A 59 33.16 27.07 15.07
CA CYS A 59 32.13 28.10 15.06
C CYS A 59 32.23 28.95 16.32
N ASN A 60 32.87 30.12 16.20
CA ASN A 60 32.86 31.15 17.22
C ASN A 60 31.51 31.88 17.25
N ASN A 61 30.83 31.77 18.38
CA ASN A 61 29.51 32.31 18.70
C ASN A 61 29.34 33.81 18.33
N LYS A 62 28.63 34.10 17.23
CA LYS A 62 28.13 35.46 16.89
C LYS A 62 26.73 35.50 16.25
N GLU A 63 25.96 34.41 16.28
CA GLU A 63 24.62 34.35 15.65
C GLU A 63 23.43 34.33 16.65
N SER A 64 23.67 34.59 17.95
CA SER A 64 22.66 34.36 19.00
C SER A 64 21.53 35.39 19.13
N PHE A 65 21.33 36.31 18.18
CA PHE A 65 20.38 37.42 18.37
C PHE A 65 19.10 37.32 17.50
N TYR A 66 19.18 36.77 16.29
CA TYR A 66 18.00 36.64 15.41
C TYR A 66 17.37 35.24 15.44
N GLU A 67 18.09 34.23 15.92
CA GLU A 67 17.53 32.88 16.08
C GLU A 67 16.70 32.68 17.36
N SER A 68 16.85 33.55 18.36
CA SER A 68 16.17 33.36 19.65
C SER A 68 14.65 33.64 19.61
N TRP A 69 14.17 34.47 18.68
CA TRP A 69 12.78 34.93 18.70
C TRP A 69 11.80 33.87 18.20
N TRP A 70 12.11 33.17 17.12
CA TRP A 70 11.25 32.08 16.62
C TRP A 70 11.25 30.86 17.56
N ILE A 71 12.36 30.62 18.26
CA ILE A 71 12.44 29.57 19.28
C ILE A 71 11.49 29.86 20.46
N SER A 72 11.34 31.13 20.84
CA SER A 72 10.46 31.51 21.96
C SER A 72 8.99 31.18 21.69
N ASP A 73 8.49 31.45 20.48
CA ASP A 73 7.10 31.15 20.10
C ASP A 73 6.83 29.65 20.00
N PHE A 74 7.84 28.85 19.60
CA PHE A 74 7.70 27.39 19.53
C PHE A 74 7.82 26.68 20.88
N LEU A 75 8.48 27.31 21.86
CA LEU A 75 8.67 26.74 23.20
C LEU A 75 7.64 27.24 24.22
N GLU A 76 6.72 28.12 23.82
CA GLU A 76 5.65 28.56 24.70
C GLU A 76 4.76 27.37 25.08
N THR A 77 4.72 27.06 26.38
CA THR A 77 3.85 26.04 26.93
C THR A 77 2.59 26.69 27.49
N ILE A 78 1.44 26.19 27.07
CA ILE A 78 0.11 26.64 27.50
C ILE A 78 -0.52 25.55 28.37
N ASP A 79 -1.17 25.93 29.46
CA ASP A 79 -1.92 25.00 30.29
C ASP A 79 -3.26 24.65 29.64
N VAL A 80 -3.49 23.36 29.39
CA VAL A 80 -4.76 22.81 28.91
C VAL A 80 -5.21 21.74 29.90
N ASN A 81 -6.28 22.01 30.65
CA ASN A 81 -6.84 21.10 31.66
C ASN A 81 -5.80 20.62 32.69
N GLY A 82 -4.85 21.49 33.09
CA GLY A 82 -3.78 21.17 34.03
C GLY A 82 -2.57 20.47 33.42
N PHE A 83 -2.47 20.39 32.09
CA PHE A 83 -1.29 19.87 31.38
C PHE A 83 -0.58 21.02 30.66
N GLN A 84 0.73 21.17 30.90
CA GLN A 84 1.57 22.09 30.13
C GLN A 84 1.93 21.45 28.79
N VAL A 85 1.43 22.02 27.70
CA VAL A 85 1.61 21.52 26.32
C VAL A 85 2.15 22.62 25.43
N LEU A 86 2.91 22.28 24.39
CA LEU A 86 3.42 23.28 23.45
C LEU A 86 2.27 23.98 22.72
N ALA A 87 2.44 25.24 22.34
CA ALA A 87 1.44 26.00 21.59
C ALA A 87 0.96 25.24 20.33
N SER A 88 1.86 24.50 19.66
CA SER A 88 1.55 23.65 18.50
C SER A 88 0.63 22.46 18.83
N GLN A 89 0.58 22.00 20.08
CA GLN A 89 -0.20 20.85 20.53
C GLN A 89 -1.56 21.25 21.13
N VAL A 90 -1.76 22.52 21.51
CA VAL A 90 -2.94 22.99 22.25
C VAL A 90 -4.25 22.59 21.57
N GLN A 91 -4.33 22.72 20.25
CA GLN A 91 -5.55 22.39 19.50
C GLN A 91 -5.87 20.88 19.60
N SER A 92 -4.86 20.02 19.44
CA SER A 92 -5.02 18.57 19.53
C SER A 92 -5.46 18.16 20.94
N VAL A 93 -4.79 18.68 21.97
CA VAL A 93 -5.09 18.36 23.38
C VAL A 93 -6.48 18.85 23.77
N SER A 94 -6.83 20.08 23.38
CA SER A 94 -8.17 20.64 23.62
C SER A 94 -9.26 19.80 22.94
N GLN A 95 -9.00 19.30 21.73
CA GLN A 95 -9.94 18.45 21.01
C GLN A 95 -10.13 17.08 21.68
N ILE A 96 -9.07 16.49 22.25
CA ILE A 96 -9.16 15.25 23.03
C ILE A 96 -10.11 15.45 24.20
N PHE A 97 -9.89 16.47 25.04
CA PHE A 97 -10.74 16.72 26.21
C PHE A 97 -12.16 17.17 25.85
N LYS A 98 -12.35 17.82 24.69
CA LYS A 98 -13.69 18.16 24.21
C LYS A 98 -14.50 16.91 23.82
N ARG A 99 -13.86 15.92 23.20
CA ARG A 99 -14.53 14.68 22.74
C ARG A 99 -14.62 13.63 23.85
N HIS A 100 -13.60 13.55 24.70
CA HIS A 100 -13.42 12.56 25.76
C HIS A 100 -13.06 13.29 27.06
N PRO A 101 -14.01 14.01 27.69
CA PRO A 101 -13.72 14.86 28.85
C PRO A 101 -13.22 14.10 30.07
N ASP A 102 -13.49 12.80 30.17
CA ASP A 102 -13.06 11.92 31.25
C ASP A 102 -11.67 11.28 31.03
N THR A 103 -11.00 11.60 29.92
CA THR A 103 -9.70 11.02 29.52
C THR A 103 -8.67 11.00 30.65
N ALA A 104 -8.56 12.08 31.44
CA ALA A 104 -7.56 12.17 32.51
C ALA A 104 -8.17 12.19 33.93
N ILE A 105 -9.42 11.74 34.11
CA ILE A 105 -10.12 11.84 35.40
C ILE A 105 -9.45 11.03 36.51
N GLY A 106 -8.79 9.91 36.16
CA GLY A 106 -8.05 9.06 37.09
C GLY A 106 -6.57 9.44 37.22
N PHE A 107 -6.10 10.42 36.45
CA PHE A 107 -4.68 10.75 36.34
C PHE A 107 -4.18 11.53 37.56
N ARG A 108 -3.34 10.88 38.37
CA ARG A 108 -2.86 11.41 39.67
C ARG A 108 -1.49 12.12 39.67
N PRO A 109 -0.57 11.92 38.71
CA PRO A 109 0.73 12.56 38.74
C PRO A 109 0.65 14.09 38.86
N LYS A 110 1.41 14.65 39.81
CA LYS A 110 1.46 16.10 40.12
C LYS A 110 2.69 16.81 39.54
N ASN A 111 3.77 16.07 39.30
CA ASN A 111 5.01 16.64 38.76
C ASN A 111 4.79 17.05 37.30
N GLN A 112 5.00 18.32 36.97
CA GLN A 112 4.72 18.86 35.63
C GLN A 112 5.49 18.18 34.50
N GLN A 113 6.74 17.77 34.74
CA GLN A 113 7.53 17.05 33.74
C GLN A 113 6.92 15.67 33.44
N ILE A 114 6.45 14.98 34.47
CA ILE A 114 5.75 13.70 34.33
C ILE A 114 4.42 13.90 33.59
N ARG A 115 3.65 14.93 33.94
CA ARG A 115 2.38 15.25 33.25
C ARG A 115 2.59 15.54 31.77
N LYS A 116 3.62 16.32 31.44
CA LYS A 116 4.02 16.62 30.06
C LYS A 116 4.40 15.34 29.31
N ALA A 117 5.27 14.50 29.88
CA ALA A 117 5.72 13.27 29.24
C ALA A 117 4.55 12.32 28.89
N TYR A 118 3.58 12.15 29.79
CA TYR A 118 2.41 11.33 29.49
C TYR A 118 1.48 11.96 28.44
N MET A 119 1.37 13.28 28.40
CA MET A 119 0.59 13.95 27.35
C MET A 119 1.27 13.82 25.99
N ASP A 120 2.59 13.98 25.94
CA ASP A 120 3.39 13.75 24.72
C ASP A 120 3.23 12.28 24.25
N ALA A 121 3.30 11.31 25.15
CA ALA A 121 3.05 9.90 24.84
C ALA A 121 1.64 9.65 24.28
N LEU A 122 0.60 10.26 24.87
CA LEU A 122 -0.77 10.16 24.36
C LEU A 122 -0.90 10.76 22.95
N LEU A 123 -0.27 11.91 22.70
CA LEU A 123 -0.28 12.55 21.38
C LEU A 123 0.46 11.70 20.34
N SER A 124 1.63 11.16 20.69
CA SER A 124 2.39 10.26 19.82
C SER A 124 1.63 8.97 19.50
N LEU A 125 0.90 8.41 20.47
CA LEU A 125 0.03 7.25 20.26
C LEU A 125 -1.09 7.57 19.27
N ILE A 126 -1.77 8.71 19.44
CA ILE A 126 -2.82 9.15 18.53
C ILE A 126 -2.26 9.40 17.13
N GLU A 127 -1.09 10.04 17.03
CA GLU A 127 -0.41 10.29 15.75
C GLU A 127 -0.06 8.97 15.03
N THR A 128 0.45 7.99 15.77
CA THR A 128 0.72 6.63 15.25
C THR A 128 -0.54 5.99 14.67
N LEU A 129 -1.66 6.07 15.39
CA LEU A 129 -2.96 5.53 14.94
C LEU A 129 -3.58 6.31 13.76
N CYS A 130 -3.15 7.53 13.50
CA CYS A 130 -3.58 8.32 12.34
C CYS A 130 -2.79 8.00 11.06
N GLN A 131 -1.72 7.21 11.15
CA GLN A 131 -0.99 6.76 9.97
C GLN A 131 -1.79 5.71 9.18
N SER A 132 -1.37 5.46 7.93
CA SER A 132 -1.95 4.36 7.15
C SER A 132 -1.59 3.03 7.81
N PRO A 133 -2.54 2.07 7.96
CA PRO A 133 -2.25 0.74 8.50
C PRO A 133 -1.08 0.04 7.79
N ASP A 134 -0.92 0.24 6.49
CA ASP A 134 0.18 -0.35 5.69
C ASP A 134 1.56 0.22 6.01
N LYS A 135 1.63 1.41 6.64
CA LYS A 135 2.88 2.05 7.05
C LYS A 135 3.33 1.61 8.45
N LEU A 136 2.40 1.08 9.25
CA LEU A 136 2.68 0.67 10.62
C LEU A 136 3.28 -0.73 10.62
N SER A 137 4.46 -0.88 11.20
CA SER A 137 5.04 -2.19 11.47
C SER A 137 4.31 -2.92 12.60
N ASP A 138 4.57 -4.22 12.76
CA ASP A 138 4.02 -4.96 13.92
C ASP A 138 4.62 -4.44 15.23
N ASP A 139 5.88 -3.99 15.18
CA ASP A 139 6.56 -3.34 16.30
C ASP A 139 5.89 -2.01 16.67
N ASP A 140 5.47 -1.20 15.69
CA ASP A 140 4.74 0.05 15.95
C ASP A 140 3.40 -0.22 16.65
N LEU A 141 2.68 -1.26 16.23
CA LEU A 141 1.41 -1.67 16.86
C LEU A 141 1.63 -2.23 18.27
N SER A 142 2.69 -3.00 18.48
CA SER A 142 3.06 -3.52 19.81
C SER A 142 3.43 -2.38 20.76
N ASN A 143 4.29 -1.44 20.31
CA ASN A 143 4.68 -0.27 21.08
C ASN A 143 3.49 0.65 21.39
N ALA A 144 2.52 0.75 20.46
CA ALA A 144 1.28 1.47 20.68
C ALA A 144 0.41 0.80 21.77
N ASP A 145 0.33 -0.52 21.80
CA ASP A 145 -0.39 -1.27 22.86
C ASP A 145 0.31 -1.11 24.22
N GLU A 146 1.64 -1.22 24.27
CA GLU A 146 2.44 -0.99 25.48
C GLU A 146 2.25 0.43 26.02
N THR A 147 2.36 1.44 25.16
CA THR A 147 2.13 2.85 25.54
C THR A 147 0.70 3.06 26.06
N LEU A 148 -0.29 2.41 25.44
CA LEU A 148 -1.69 2.48 25.88
C LEU A 148 -1.86 1.88 27.28
N VAL A 149 -1.22 0.75 27.57
CA VAL A 149 -1.22 0.12 28.90
C VAL A 149 -0.60 1.05 29.94
N ASP A 150 0.59 1.61 29.66
CA ASP A 150 1.27 2.53 30.58
C ASP A 150 0.41 3.76 30.91
N LEU A 151 -0.30 4.31 29.91
CA LEU A 151 -1.21 5.44 30.10
C LEU A 151 -2.43 5.07 30.96
N ILE A 152 -3.00 3.89 30.75
CA ILE A 152 -4.12 3.38 31.56
C ILE A 152 -3.68 3.16 33.01
N ASP A 153 -2.49 2.61 33.22
CA ASP A 153 -1.95 2.31 34.55
C ASP A 153 -1.75 3.58 35.40
N VAL A 154 -1.40 4.71 34.77
CA VAL A 154 -1.34 6.01 35.47
C VAL A 154 -2.69 6.72 35.63
N GLY A 155 -3.75 6.12 35.10
CA GLY A 155 -5.14 6.54 35.33
C GLY A 155 -5.80 7.28 34.17
N PHE A 156 -5.25 7.22 32.96
CA PHE A 156 -6.00 7.66 31.78
C PHE A 156 -7.15 6.69 31.45
N LYS A 157 -8.30 7.23 31.05
CA LYS A 157 -9.43 6.48 30.52
C LYS A 157 -9.39 6.49 28.99
N LEU A 158 -8.88 5.42 28.41
CA LEU A 158 -8.57 5.32 26.98
C LEU A 158 -9.30 4.16 26.28
N ASP A 159 -10.47 3.72 26.78
CA ASP A 159 -11.28 2.66 26.15
C ASP A 159 -11.61 2.97 24.68
N TRP A 160 -11.87 4.25 24.39
CA TRP A 160 -12.13 4.74 23.05
C TRP A 160 -10.91 4.59 22.13
N LEU A 161 -9.70 4.79 22.65
CA LEU A 161 -8.45 4.67 21.90
C LEU A 161 -8.07 3.20 21.73
N LYS A 162 -8.30 2.36 22.75
CA LYS A 162 -8.15 0.90 22.66
C LYS A 162 -8.96 0.31 21.51
N THR A 163 -10.21 0.75 21.37
CA THR A 163 -11.08 0.33 20.25
C THR A 163 -10.48 0.74 18.90
N LYS A 164 -9.91 1.95 18.81
CA LYS A 164 -9.27 2.45 17.58
C LYS A 164 -7.99 1.70 17.23
N LEU A 165 -7.17 1.34 18.23
CA LEU A 165 -5.98 0.52 18.02
C LEU A 165 -6.35 -0.85 17.44
N ASN A 166 -7.39 -1.49 17.98
CA ASN A 166 -7.91 -2.75 17.44
C ASN A 166 -8.40 -2.59 15.98
N ASP A 167 -9.15 -1.53 15.67
CA ASP A 167 -9.62 -1.24 14.31
C ASP A 167 -8.44 -1.15 13.31
N VAL A 168 -7.34 -0.49 13.71
CA VAL A 168 -6.14 -0.32 12.87
C VAL A 168 -5.41 -1.66 12.67
N SER A 169 -5.22 -2.43 13.75
CA SER A 169 -4.62 -3.77 13.69
C SER A 169 -5.38 -4.71 12.75
N GLU A 170 -6.72 -4.73 12.83
CA GLU A 170 -7.53 -5.59 11.97
C GLU A 170 -7.50 -5.16 10.50
N LYS A 171 -7.48 -3.86 10.23
CA LYS A 171 -7.31 -3.34 8.86
C LYS A 171 -5.97 -3.74 8.26
N LYS A 172 -4.88 -3.70 9.04
CA LYS A 172 -3.54 -4.11 8.59
C LYS A 172 -3.54 -5.58 8.17
N LYS A 173 -4.01 -6.48 9.04
CA LYS A 173 -4.11 -7.92 8.74
C LYS A 173 -4.95 -8.21 7.50
N LEU A 174 -6.06 -7.49 7.34
CA LEU A 174 -6.92 -7.63 6.16
C LEU A 174 -6.20 -7.16 4.89
N GLY A 175 -5.47 -6.05 4.97
CA GLY A 175 -4.62 -5.51 3.90
C GLY A 175 -3.60 -6.54 3.44
N GLU A 176 -2.79 -7.07 4.35
CA GLU A 176 -1.78 -8.10 4.06
C GLU A 176 -2.38 -9.36 3.44
N SER A 177 -3.48 -9.88 4.00
CA SER A 177 -4.19 -11.03 3.43
C SER A 177 -4.72 -10.76 2.02
N SER A 178 -5.18 -9.52 1.76
CA SER A 178 -5.67 -9.14 0.44
C SER A 178 -4.55 -9.02 -0.59
N VAL A 179 -3.38 -8.53 -0.20
CA VAL A 179 -2.18 -8.43 -1.06
C VAL A 179 -1.73 -9.83 -1.48
N VAL A 180 -1.57 -10.77 -0.53
CA VAL A 180 -1.18 -12.16 -0.84
C VAL A 180 -2.17 -12.83 -1.81
N ARG A 181 -3.48 -12.57 -1.61
CA ARG A 181 -4.51 -13.10 -2.50
C ARG A 181 -4.45 -12.48 -3.90
N LEU A 182 -4.14 -11.19 -4.01
CA LEU A 182 -3.93 -10.51 -5.30
C LEU A 182 -2.71 -11.05 -6.03
N GLU A 183 -1.58 -11.24 -5.34
CA GLU A 183 -0.37 -11.86 -5.90
C GLU A 183 -0.67 -13.27 -6.43
N THR A 184 -1.42 -14.08 -5.66
CA THR A 184 -1.85 -15.41 -6.10
C THR A 184 -2.72 -15.35 -7.36
N MET A 185 -3.67 -14.41 -7.42
CA MET A 185 -4.51 -14.21 -8.60
C MET A 185 -3.69 -13.74 -9.82
N GLU A 186 -2.69 -12.89 -9.60
CA GLU A 186 -1.78 -12.42 -10.65
C GLU A 186 -0.96 -13.57 -11.23
N GLU A 187 -0.38 -14.44 -10.40
CA GLU A 187 0.33 -15.65 -10.85
C GLU A 187 -0.57 -16.58 -11.68
N GLN A 188 -1.82 -16.78 -11.25
CA GLN A 188 -2.81 -17.58 -11.98
C GLN A 188 -3.17 -16.96 -13.33
N LEU A 189 -3.34 -15.63 -13.39
CA LEU A 189 -3.58 -14.90 -14.64
C LEU A 189 -2.40 -15.02 -15.59
N GLN A 190 -1.16 -14.91 -15.10
CA GLN A 190 0.04 -15.10 -15.93
C GLN A 190 0.10 -16.51 -16.50
N LYS A 191 -0.18 -17.54 -15.70
CA LYS A 191 -0.23 -18.93 -16.18
C LYS A 191 -1.28 -19.13 -17.27
N LEU A 192 -2.48 -18.56 -17.10
CA LEU A 192 -3.55 -18.64 -18.08
C LEU A 192 -3.16 -17.93 -19.38
N LYS A 193 -2.54 -16.75 -19.29
CA LYS A 193 -2.04 -16.01 -20.47
C LYS A 193 -1.05 -16.83 -21.29
N HIS A 194 -0.10 -17.51 -20.65
CA HIS A 194 0.84 -18.39 -21.36
C HIS A 194 0.14 -19.57 -22.03
N MET A 195 -0.88 -20.15 -21.40
CA MET A 195 -1.68 -21.24 -21.99
C MET A 195 -2.46 -20.77 -23.22
N VAL A 196 -3.03 -19.57 -23.18
CA VAL A 196 -3.72 -18.98 -24.34
C VAL A 196 -2.74 -18.78 -25.50
N LEU A 197 -1.55 -18.22 -25.25
CA LEU A 197 -0.52 -18.03 -26.28
C LEU A 197 -0.04 -19.36 -26.89
N ASP A 198 0.15 -20.40 -26.07
CA ASP A 198 0.52 -21.73 -26.55
C ASP A 198 -0.59 -22.34 -27.44
N LEU A 199 -1.85 -22.23 -27.02
CA LEU A 199 -3.00 -22.69 -27.82
C LEU A 199 -3.16 -21.90 -29.12
N GLU A 200 -2.95 -20.59 -29.11
CA GLU A 200 -2.96 -19.76 -30.33
C GLU A 200 -1.87 -20.19 -31.32
N SER A 201 -0.65 -20.48 -30.83
CA SER A 201 0.43 -21.02 -31.66
C SER A 201 0.09 -22.39 -32.26
N GLN A 202 -0.48 -23.30 -31.45
CA GLN A 202 -0.93 -24.60 -31.92
C GLN A 202 -2.04 -24.47 -32.98
N MET A 203 -3.00 -23.57 -32.77
CA MET A 203 -4.08 -23.29 -33.73
C MET A 203 -3.52 -22.78 -35.06
N GLN A 204 -2.57 -21.84 -35.03
CA GLN A 204 -1.96 -21.29 -36.24
C GLN A 204 -1.21 -22.36 -37.04
N LYS A 205 -0.44 -23.21 -36.35
CA LYS A 205 0.25 -24.35 -36.96
C LYS A 205 -0.73 -25.33 -37.63
N GLU A 206 -1.88 -25.60 -37.00
CA GLU A 206 -2.88 -26.50 -37.58
C GLU A 206 -3.59 -25.88 -38.79
N LYS A 207 -3.89 -24.58 -38.74
CA LYS A 207 -4.40 -23.84 -39.92
C LYS A 207 -3.46 -23.95 -41.11
N GLU A 208 -2.16 -23.78 -40.90
CA GLU A 208 -1.15 -23.93 -41.96
C GLU A 208 -1.12 -25.35 -42.55
N LYS A 209 -1.21 -26.39 -41.72
CA LYS A 209 -1.31 -27.78 -42.21
C LYS A 209 -2.57 -28.02 -43.02
N VAL A 210 -3.71 -27.50 -42.57
CA VAL A 210 -4.99 -27.62 -43.29
C VAL A 210 -4.91 -26.90 -44.64
N LEU A 211 -4.28 -25.72 -44.70
CA LEU A 211 -4.04 -25.01 -45.95
C LEU A 211 -3.11 -25.78 -46.88
N ALA A 212 -2.01 -26.34 -46.37
CA ALA A 212 -1.07 -27.15 -47.15
C ALA A 212 -1.72 -28.43 -47.69
N ALA A 213 -2.54 -29.12 -46.90
CA ALA A 213 -3.24 -30.34 -47.32
C ALA A 213 -4.34 -30.09 -48.37
N ARG A 214 -4.91 -28.88 -48.41
CA ARG A 214 -5.91 -28.45 -49.39
C ARG A 214 -5.30 -27.86 -50.66
N ALA A 215 -4.00 -27.56 -50.67
CA ALA A 215 -3.33 -27.01 -51.84
C ALA A 215 -3.31 -28.05 -52.98
N PRO A 216 -3.67 -27.69 -54.21
CA PRO A 216 -3.55 -28.59 -55.35
C PRO A 216 -2.09 -28.93 -55.60
N LEU A 217 -1.81 -30.16 -56.06
CA LEU A 217 -0.48 -30.56 -56.50
C LEU A 217 0.00 -29.59 -57.58
N SER A 218 1.22 -29.07 -57.45
CA SER A 218 1.82 -28.26 -58.50
C SER A 218 2.26 -29.17 -59.64
N PHE A 219 2.40 -28.61 -60.85
CA PHE A 219 2.96 -29.35 -61.99
C PHE A 219 4.33 -30.00 -61.65
N LYS A 220 5.13 -29.37 -60.76
CA LYS A 220 6.44 -29.91 -60.35
C LYS A 220 6.33 -31.18 -59.50
N ASP A 221 5.29 -31.30 -58.68
CA ASP A 221 5.07 -32.45 -57.78
C ASP A 221 4.63 -33.71 -58.55
N ILE A 222 4.21 -33.56 -59.82
CA ILE A 222 3.72 -34.66 -60.67
C ILE A 222 4.86 -35.31 -61.47
N PHE A 223 5.90 -34.56 -61.84
CA PHE A 223 6.89 -34.97 -62.85
C PHE A 223 8.32 -35.20 -62.30
N TYR A 224 8.50 -35.27 -60.98
CA TYR A 224 9.73 -35.66 -60.29
C TYR A 224 9.43 -36.73 -59.24
#